data_AF-A0A9E1IL15-F1
#
_entry.id   AF-A0A9E1IL15-F1
#
_cell.length_a   1.000
_cell.length_b   1.000
_cell.length_c   1.000
_cell.angle_alpha   90.00
_cell.angle_beta   90.00
_cell.angle_gamma   90.00
#
_symmetry.space_group_name_H-M   'P 1'
#
loop_
_entity.id
_entity.type
_entity.pdbx_description
1 polymer ?
#
loop_
_entity_poly.entity_id
_entity_poly.type
_entity_poly.pdbx_seq_one_letter_code
_entity_poly.pdbx_strand_id
1 'polypeptide(L)'
;MVEIAVLLVHLDGEIIEASQGAVDYLGRCVGRLCCEIVRGRTPSRSRFCTQECPKKIAASKNPVCATTIIRDRMCRLMCVRLGDQIAITVLPTRFEPVIEQMTAREREVLALVAEGQTSAMIAQE
;
A
#
# COMPACT_ATOMS: atom_id res chain seq x y z
N MET A 1 5.71 -14.68 2.35
CA MET A 1 4.37 -14.81 1.70
C MET A 1 3.74 -13.42 1.71
N VAL A 2 3.14 -12.96 0.60
CA VAL A 2 2.37 -11.69 0.64
C VAL A 2 0.96 -12.09 1.07
N GLU A 3 0.66 -11.94 2.35
CA GLU A 3 -0.69 -12.20 2.82
C GLU A 3 -1.59 -10.99 2.52
N ILE A 4 -2.68 -11.28 1.83
CA ILE A 4 -3.73 -10.32 1.55
C ILE A 4 -4.48 -10.08 2.86
N ALA A 5 -4.58 -8.82 3.26
CA ALA A 5 -5.37 -8.41 4.41
C ALA A 5 -6.80 -8.10 3.94
N VAL A 6 -7.79 -8.84 4.48
CA VAL A 6 -9.21 -8.64 4.17
C VAL A 6 -9.96 -8.30 5.45
N LEU A 7 -10.76 -7.25 5.41
CA LEU A 7 -11.68 -6.86 6.47
C LEU A 7 -13.11 -6.90 5.95
N LEU A 8 -14.04 -7.31 6.79
CA LEU A 8 -15.47 -7.17 6.57
C LEU A 8 -15.99 -6.07 7.50
N VAL A 9 -16.70 -5.11 6.93
CA VAL A 9 -17.05 -3.86 7.60
C VAL A 9 -18.54 -3.59 7.44
N HIS A 10 -19.20 -3.18 8.52
CA HIS A 10 -20.60 -2.74 8.47
C HIS A 10 -20.72 -1.39 7.73
N LEU A 11 -21.93 -1.00 7.31
CA LEU A 11 -22.13 0.25 6.53
C LEU A 11 -21.84 1.53 7.32
N ASP A 12 -21.77 1.46 8.65
CA ASP A 12 -21.33 2.56 9.52
C ASP A 12 -19.79 2.67 9.64
N GLY A 13 -19.05 1.69 9.13
CA GLY A 13 -17.59 1.64 9.17
C GLY A 13 -17.00 0.78 10.28
N GLU A 14 -17.79 0.11 11.11
CA GLU A 14 -17.27 -0.83 12.12
C GLU A 14 -16.76 -2.13 11.48
N ILE A 15 -15.58 -2.59 11.87
CA ILE A 15 -15.01 -3.87 11.41
C ILE A 15 -15.68 -5.01 12.18
N ILE A 16 -16.37 -5.88 11.45
CA ILE A 16 -17.08 -7.05 11.98
C ILE A 16 -16.16 -8.28 11.97
N GLU A 17 -15.41 -8.46 10.89
CA GLU A 17 -14.50 -9.60 10.73
C GLU A 17 -13.18 -9.19 10.07
N ALA A 18 -12.13 -9.97 10.31
CA ALA A 18 -10.81 -9.76 9.75
C ALA A 18 -10.15 -11.10 9.43
N SER A 19 -9.53 -11.20 8.25
CA SER A 19 -8.69 -12.36 7.92
C SER A 19 -7.44 -12.40 8.79
N GLN A 20 -6.80 -13.57 8.90
CA GLN A 20 -5.54 -13.71 9.63
C GLN A 20 -4.46 -12.74 9.11
N GLY A 21 -4.31 -12.63 7.78
CA GLY A 21 -3.41 -11.65 7.16
C GLY A 21 -3.74 -10.19 7.52
N ALA A 22 -5.01 -9.86 7.75
CA ALA A 22 -5.39 -8.53 8.26
C ALA A 22 -5.02 -8.34 9.73
N VAL A 23 -5.17 -9.36 10.57
CA VAL A 23 -4.73 -9.31 11.96
C VAL A 23 -3.21 -9.18 12.04
N ASP A 24 -2.47 -9.91 11.21
CA ASP A 24 -1.01 -9.86 11.18
C ASP A 24 -0.52 -8.51 10.64
N TYR A 25 -1.16 -7.98 9.58
CA TYR A 25 -0.74 -6.73 8.95
C TYR A 25 -1.24 -5.47 9.67
N LEU A 26 -2.46 -5.48 10.22
CA LEU A 26 -3.16 -4.31 10.80
C LEU A 26 -3.39 -4.43 12.31
N GLY A 27 -3.05 -5.55 12.93
CA GLY A 27 -3.33 -5.83 14.34
C GLY A 27 -4.80 -6.19 14.61
N ARG A 28 -5.13 -6.44 15.88
CA ARG A 28 -6.51 -6.67 16.32
C ARG A 28 -7.38 -5.43 16.03
N CYS A 29 -8.44 -5.64 15.25
CA CYS A 29 -9.20 -4.54 14.66
C CYS A 29 -10.73 -4.71 14.68
N VAL A 30 -11.25 -5.91 14.97
CA VAL A 30 -12.71 -6.14 15.12
C VAL A 30 -13.28 -5.25 16.23
N GLY A 31 -14.47 -4.70 15.99
CA GLY A 31 -15.13 -3.73 16.87
C GLY A 31 -14.63 -2.30 16.76
N ARG A 32 -13.74 -2.00 15.79
CA ARG A 32 -13.16 -0.67 15.58
C ARG A 32 -13.53 -0.10 14.23
N LEU A 33 -13.44 1.22 14.10
CA LEU A 33 -13.72 1.91 12.84
C LEU A 33 -12.63 1.64 11.80
N CYS A 34 -13.03 1.25 10.58
CA CYS A 34 -12.12 0.92 9.49
C CYS A 34 -11.19 2.10 9.12
N CYS A 35 -11.67 3.34 9.22
CA CYS A 35 -10.85 4.51 8.95
C CYS A 35 -9.73 4.74 9.98
N GLU A 36 -9.91 4.26 11.22
CA GLU A 36 -8.92 4.33 12.28
C GLU A 36 -7.90 3.19 12.22
N ILE A 37 -8.25 2.07 11.60
CA ILE A 37 -7.37 0.90 11.46
C ILE A 37 -6.57 0.98 10.17
N VAL A 38 -7.26 1.13 9.04
CA VAL A 38 -6.63 1.16 7.71
C VAL A 38 -5.83 2.44 7.52
N ARG A 39 -6.38 3.60 7.94
CA ARG A 39 -5.73 4.92 7.87
C ARG A 39 -5.07 5.22 6.52
N GLY A 40 -5.65 4.74 5.43
CA GLY A 40 -5.12 4.91 4.08
C GLY A 40 -4.95 6.38 3.73
N ARG A 41 -3.78 6.71 3.15
CA ARG A 41 -3.47 8.02 2.58
C ARG A 41 -3.22 7.88 1.09
N THR A 42 -3.48 8.93 0.32
CA THR A 42 -3.08 8.97 -1.09
C THR A 42 -1.54 9.05 -1.20
N PRO A 43 -0.97 8.84 -2.41
CA PRO A 43 0.47 9.03 -2.62
C PRO A 43 0.94 10.47 -2.30
N SER A 44 0.08 11.48 -2.48
CA SER A 44 0.33 12.86 -2.06
C SER A 44 0.13 13.11 -0.56
N ARG A 45 -0.04 12.04 0.23
CA ARG A 45 -0.21 12.01 1.69
C ARG A 45 -1.50 12.65 2.21
N SER A 46 -2.46 12.99 1.36
CA SER A 46 -3.79 13.39 1.80
C SER A 46 -4.57 12.20 2.37
N ARG A 47 -5.51 12.45 3.30
CA ARG A 47 -6.35 11.39 3.87
C ARG A 47 -7.24 10.79 2.78
N PHE A 48 -7.13 9.47 2.59
CA PHE A 48 -8.02 8.72 1.72
C PHE A 48 -9.17 8.12 2.53
N CYS A 49 -8.86 7.43 3.63
CA CYS A 49 -9.86 6.92 4.56
C CYS A 49 -10.45 8.05 5.40
N THR A 50 -11.77 8.15 5.43
CA THR A 50 -12.52 9.16 6.21
C THR A 50 -13.74 8.50 6.87
N GLN A 51 -14.30 9.12 7.91
CA GLN A 51 -15.48 8.59 8.60
C GLN A 51 -16.73 8.50 7.70
N GLU A 52 -16.81 9.33 6.67
CA GLU A 52 -17.94 9.33 5.72
C GLU A 52 -17.73 8.35 4.55
N CYS A 53 -16.56 7.69 4.44
CA CYS A 53 -16.31 6.79 3.33
C CYS A 53 -17.24 5.56 3.29
N PRO A 54 -17.63 4.92 4.42
CA PRO A 54 -18.54 3.77 4.39
C PRO A 54 -19.90 4.12 3.79
N LYS A 55 -20.47 5.27 4.18
CA LYS A 55 -21.74 5.78 3.63
C LYS A 55 -21.64 6.07 2.13
N LYS A 56 -20.54 6.67 1.67
CA LYS A 56 -20.31 6.94 0.25
C LYS A 56 -20.19 5.65 -0.57
N ILE A 57 -19.50 4.65 -0.02
CA ILE A 57 -19.38 3.33 -0.65
C ILE A 57 -20.74 2.62 -0.65
N ALA A 58 -21.50 2.70 0.45
CA ALA A 58 -22.84 2.14 0.54
C ALA A 58 -23.78 2.72 -0.52
N ALA A 59 -23.70 4.02 -0.82
CA ALA A 59 -24.47 4.66 -1.87
C ALA A 59 -23.96 4.39 -3.30
N SER A 60 -22.74 3.88 -3.46
CA SER A 60 -22.10 3.62 -4.75
C SER A 60 -22.44 2.23 -5.29
N LYS A 61 -22.58 2.13 -6.61
CA LYS A 61 -22.64 0.84 -7.33
C LYS A 61 -21.27 0.32 -7.72
N ASN A 62 -20.26 1.19 -7.73
CA ASN A 62 -18.92 0.87 -8.19
C ASN A 62 -17.97 0.63 -7.01
N PRO A 63 -17.06 -0.35 -7.12
CA PRO A 63 -16.00 -0.54 -6.13
C PRO A 63 -15.06 0.66 -6.12
N VAL A 64 -14.54 0.98 -4.94
CA VAL A 64 -13.50 2.01 -4.78
C VAL A 64 -12.15 1.30 -4.81
N CYS A 65 -11.33 1.64 -5.79
CA CYS A 65 -9.97 1.12 -5.95
C CYS A 65 -8.98 2.28 -5.95
N ALA A 66 -7.96 2.23 -5.09
CA ALA A 66 -6.93 3.25 -5.04
C ALA A 66 -5.58 2.69 -4.62
N THR A 67 -4.51 3.28 -5.14
CA THR A 67 -3.17 3.14 -4.57
C THR A 67 -3.07 4.05 -3.36
N THR A 68 -2.72 3.49 -2.20
CA THR A 68 -2.70 4.19 -0.92
C THR A 68 -1.47 3.83 -0.10
N ILE A 69 -1.07 4.70 0.81
CA ILE A 69 -0.06 4.44 1.82
C ILE A 69 -0.78 3.99 3.09
N ILE A 70 -0.47 2.78 3.57
CA ILE A 70 -0.98 2.18 4.80
C ILE A 70 0.22 1.67 5.59
N ARG A 71 0.37 2.09 6.85
CA ARG A 71 1.55 1.76 7.70
C ARG A 71 2.88 1.98 6.97
N ASP A 72 3.01 3.15 6.33
CA ASP A 72 4.18 3.58 5.56
C ASP A 72 4.55 2.69 4.36
N ARG A 73 3.64 1.83 3.92
CA ARG A 73 3.80 0.99 2.73
C ARG A 73 2.76 1.34 1.67
N MET A 74 3.22 1.40 0.42
CA MET A 74 2.30 1.49 -0.71
C MET A 74 1.51 0.19 -0.81
N CYS A 75 0.20 0.33 -0.93
CA CYS A 75 -0.76 -0.75 -1.00
C CYS A 75 -1.83 -0.41 -2.03
N ARG A 76 -2.34 -1.42 -2.73
CA ARG A 76 -3.61 -1.31 -3.44
C ARG A 76 -4.72 -1.57 -2.43
N LEU A 77 -5.58 -0.59 -2.26
CA LEU A 77 -6.77 -0.66 -1.42
C LEU A 77 -8.00 -0.80 -2.31
N MET A 78 -8.84 -1.76 -2.00
CA MET A 78 -10.10 -1.99 -2.69
C MET A 78 -11.23 -2.10 -1.65
N CYS A 79 -12.27 -1.29 -1.80
CA CYS A 79 -13.47 -1.34 -0.97
C CYS A 79 -14.67 -1.66 -1.85
N VAL A 80 -15.36 -2.77 -1.57
CA VAL A 80 -16.48 -3.28 -2.37
C VAL A 80 -17.69 -3.47 -1.46
N ARG A 81 -18.84 -2.96 -1.86
CA ARG A 81 -20.10 -3.23 -1.17
C ARG A 81 -20.57 -4.65 -1.47
N LEU A 82 -20.91 -5.41 -0.42
CA LEU A 82 -21.51 -6.74 -0.47
C LEU A 82 -22.78 -6.72 0.38
N GLY A 83 -23.94 -6.47 -0.23
CA GLY A 83 -25.21 -6.36 0.50
C GLY A 83 -25.23 -5.19 1.48
N ASP A 84 -25.31 -5.50 2.77
CA ASP A 84 -25.26 -4.60 3.93
C ASP A 84 -23.85 -4.50 4.56
N GLN A 85 -22.84 -4.97 3.83
CA GLN A 85 -21.45 -4.96 4.29
C GLN A 85 -20.53 -4.35 3.23
N ILE A 86 -19.30 -4.07 3.63
CA ILE A 86 -18.21 -3.61 2.79
C ILE A 86 -17.03 -4.55 3.02
N ALA A 87 -16.60 -5.22 1.97
CA ALA A 87 -15.32 -5.93 1.95
C ALA A 87 -14.20 -4.93 1.63
N ILE A 88 -13.21 -4.83 2.52
CA ILE A 88 -12.00 -4.04 2.31
C ILE A 88 -10.83 -5.00 2.10
N THR A 89 -10.18 -4.90 0.96
CA THR A 89 -8.98 -5.66 0.63
C THR A 89 -7.77 -4.71 0.60
N VAL A 90 -6.74 -5.04 1.37
CA VAL A 90 -5.45 -4.36 1.37
C VAL A 90 -4.42 -5.32 0.80
N LEU A 91 -3.87 -4.95 -0.36
CA LEU A 91 -2.82 -5.68 -1.02
C LEU A 91 -1.53 -4.84 -0.98
N PRO A 92 -0.52 -5.21 -0.17
CA PRO A 92 0.79 -4.56 -0.21
C PRO A 92 1.35 -4.66 -1.63
N THR A 93 1.64 -3.52 -2.26
CA THR A 93 2.39 -3.55 -3.52
C THR A 93 3.83 -3.86 -3.16
N ARG A 94 4.41 -4.89 -3.77
CA ARG A 94 5.86 -5.03 -3.75
C ARG A 94 6.40 -3.79 -4.45
N PHE A 95 7.11 -2.93 -3.71
CA PHE A 95 8.12 -2.10 -4.34
C PHE A 95 9.13 -3.10 -4.89
N GLU A 96 9.08 -3.36 -6.19
CA GLU A 96 10.35 -3.51 -6.87
C GLU A 96 11.08 -2.20 -6.59
N PRO A 97 12.30 -2.25 -6.01
CA PRO A 97 13.08 -1.04 -5.89
C PRO A 97 13.08 -0.41 -7.28
N VAL A 98 12.64 0.84 -7.37
CA VAL A 98 12.93 1.63 -8.56
C VAL A 98 14.45 1.54 -8.65
N ILE A 99 14.96 0.78 -9.63
CA ILE A 99 16.37 0.82 -9.95
C ILE A 99 16.56 2.29 -10.27
N GLU A 100 17.20 3.03 -9.36
CA GLU A 100 17.54 4.43 -9.59
C GLU A 100 18.17 4.45 -10.98
N GLN A 101 17.58 5.22 -11.89
CA GLN A 101 18.11 5.30 -13.24
C GLN A 101 19.55 5.76 -13.09
N MET A 102 20.48 4.86 -13.39
CA MET A 102 21.89 5.14 -13.27
C MET A 102 22.20 6.48 -13.93
N THR A 103 22.79 7.36 -13.16
CA THR A 103 23.30 8.64 -13.64
C THR A 103 24.29 8.38 -14.78
N ALA A 104 24.50 9.36 -15.65
CA ALA A 104 25.46 9.23 -16.76
C ALA A 104 26.84 8.78 -16.26
N ARG A 105 27.24 9.26 -15.07
CA ARG A 105 28.50 8.91 -14.42
C ARG A 105 28.56 7.46 -13.94
N GLU A 106 27.48 6.94 -13.35
CA GLU A 106 27.43 5.53 -12.92
C GLU A 106 27.48 4.57 -14.12
N ARG A 107 26.88 4.97 -15.25
CA ARG A 107 26.96 4.21 -16.51
C ARG A 107 28.37 4.16 -17.06
N GLU A 108 29.08 5.29 -17.02
CA GLU A 108 30.46 5.40 -17.45
C GLU A 108 31.39 4.55 -16.58
N VAL A 109 31.21 4.58 -15.25
CA VAL A 109 31.98 3.73 -14.33
C VAL A 109 31.73 2.24 -14.59
N LEU A 110 30.47 1.81 -14.78
CA LEU A 110 30.20 0.41 -15.11
C LEU A 110 30.76 -0.01 -16.48
N ALA A 111 30.76 0.88 -17.48
CA ALA A 111 31.37 0.61 -18.77
C ALA A 111 32.89 0.38 -18.62
N LEU A 112 33.58 1.25 -17.88
CA LEU A 112 35.01 1.12 -17.60
C LEU A 112 35.35 -0.18 -16.83
N VAL A 113 34.51 -0.56 -15.86
CA VAL A 113 34.67 -1.82 -15.12
C VAL A 113 34.43 -3.03 -16.02
N ALA A 114 33.41 -3.00 -16.88
CA ALA A 114 33.09 -4.08 -17.82
C ALA A 114 34.18 -4.28 -18.89
N GLU A 115 34.87 -3.20 -19.28
CA GLU A 115 36.04 -3.22 -20.17
C GLU A 115 37.33 -3.68 -19.46
N GLY A 116 37.25 -4.09 -18.19
CA GLY A 116 38.38 -4.60 -17.42
C GLY A 116 39.34 -3.52 -16.92
N GLN A 117 38.97 -2.24 -17.03
CA GLN A 117 39.75 -1.13 -16.49
C GLN A 117 39.48 -0.94 -15.00
N THR A 118 39.89 -1.91 -14.19
CA THR A 118 39.83 -1.83 -12.72
C THR A 118 41.20 -1.45 -12.14
N SER A 119 41.72 -0.30 -12.57
CA SER A 119 42.85 0.30 -11.87
C SER A 119 42.31 0.97 -10.60
N ALA A 120 42.73 0.48 -9.43
CA ALA A 120 42.40 1.00 -8.10
C ALA A 120 42.96 2.42 -7.81
N MET A 121 42.96 3.32 -8.79
CA MET A 121 43.49 4.68 -8.73
C MET A 121 42.44 5.72 -9.09
N ILE A 122 41.23 5.62 -8.52
CA ILE A 122 40.34 6.78 -8.39
C ILE A 122 39.80 6.81 -6.96
N ALA A 123 40.73 6.94 -6.02
CA ALA A 123 40.46 7.32 -4.64
C ALA A 123 41.50 8.34 -4.22
N GLN A 124 41.47 9.52 -4.83
CA GLN A 124 41.98 10.79 -4.29
C GLN A 124 41.71 11.91 -5.31
N GLU A 125 40.64 12.66 -5.09
CA GLU A 125 40.69 14.10 -4.70
C GLU A 125 39.26 14.56 -4.32
#